data_AF-A0A716VIC9-F1
#
_entry.id   AF-A0A716VIC9-F1
#
_cell.length_a   1.000
_cell.length_b   1.000
_cell.length_c   1.000
_cell.angle_alpha   90.00
_cell.angle_beta   90.00
_cell.angle_gamma   90.00
#
_symmetry.space_group_name_H-M   'P 1'
#
loop_
_entity.id
_entity.type
_entity.pdbx_description
1 polymer ?
#
loop_
_entity_poly.entity_id
_entity_poly.type
_entity_poly.pdbx_seq_one_letter_code
_entity_poly.pdbx_strand_id
1 'polypeptide(L)'
;MYSPLLVHYSALQTQSAVLAHLSQLEGELMRLRAWQRLGITPEPDDETEPSLVYVQLWDTGEALGWLLYDLEQENIPAPGVQARQALDSLMALGREINHEIWTDSISTGKLTAGADACFARHDMM
;
A
#
# COMPACT_ATOMS: atom_id res chain seq x y z
N MET A 1 -10.49 10.55 -3.14
CA MET A 1 -11.17 9.34 -2.65
C MET A 1 -10.07 8.46 -2.09
N TYR A 2 -10.18 7.99 -0.86
CA TYR A 2 -9.16 7.14 -0.24
C TYR A 2 -9.09 5.79 -0.96
N SER A 3 -7.89 5.26 -1.18
CA SER A 3 -7.68 3.93 -1.77
C SER A 3 -8.49 2.87 -0.99
N PRO A 4 -9.19 1.94 -1.67
CA PRO A 4 -9.96 0.89 -1.01
C PRO A 4 -9.07 -0.12 -0.26
N LEU A 5 -7.76 -0.05 -0.47
CA LEU A 5 -6.77 -0.87 0.23
C LEU A 5 -6.36 -0.25 1.56
N LEU A 6 -6.78 0.97 1.87
CA LEU A 6 -6.47 1.59 3.16
C LEU A 6 -7.24 0.91 4.29
N VAL A 7 -6.48 0.44 5.27
CA VAL A 7 -7.00 -0.20 6.48
C VAL A 7 -6.63 0.66 7.67
N HIS A 8 -7.64 1.08 8.43
CA HIS A 8 -7.43 1.85 9.66
C HIS A 8 -6.65 1.03 10.69
N TYR A 9 -5.71 1.67 11.41
CA TYR A 9 -4.82 1.00 12.37
C TYR A 9 -5.57 0.18 13.43
N SER A 10 -6.79 0.58 13.81
CA SER A 10 -7.64 -0.15 14.77
C SER A 10 -8.01 -1.57 14.31
N ALA A 11 -8.00 -1.84 13.00
CA ALA A 11 -8.21 -3.18 12.45
C ALA A 11 -6.91 -4.02 12.40
N LEU A 12 -5.74 -3.41 12.63
CA LEU A 12 -4.42 -4.01 12.51
C LEU A 12 -3.77 -4.32 13.87
N GLN A 13 -4.57 -4.44 14.93
CA GLN A 13 -4.10 -4.58 16.31
C GLN A 13 -3.50 -5.96 16.66
N THR A 14 -3.41 -6.87 15.69
CA THR A 14 -2.83 -8.21 15.88
C THR A 14 -1.83 -8.54 14.79
N GLN A 15 -0.83 -9.37 15.10
CA GLN A 15 0.15 -9.81 14.09
C GLN A 15 -0.48 -10.55 12.91
N SER A 16 -1.57 -11.30 13.15
CA SER A 16 -2.33 -11.97 12.09
C SER A 16 -3.06 -10.98 11.19
N ALA A 17 -3.60 -9.88 11.74
CA ALA A 17 -4.23 -8.83 10.94
C ALA A 17 -3.20 -8.09 10.07
N VAL A 18 -2.03 -7.76 10.63
CA VAL A 18 -0.92 -7.16 9.86
C VAL A 18 -0.46 -8.09 8.73
N LEU A 19 -0.26 -9.38 9.03
CA LEU A 19 0.12 -10.37 8.02
C LEU A 19 -0.96 -10.52 6.94
N ALA A 20 -2.24 -10.56 7.31
CA ALA A 20 -3.35 -10.66 6.37
C ALA A 20 -3.40 -9.46 5.43
N HIS A 21 -3.21 -8.25 5.97
CA HIS A 21 -3.17 -7.04 5.17
C HIS A 21 -1.97 -7.02 4.21
N LEU A 22 -0.77 -7.36 4.68
CA LEU A 22 0.40 -7.52 3.80
C LEU A 22 0.19 -8.55 2.70
N SER A 23 -0.47 -9.68 3.03
CA SER A 23 -0.78 -10.73 2.04
C SER A 23 -1.79 -10.25 0.99
N GLN A 24 -2.73 -9.40 1.38
CA GLN A 24 -3.67 -8.77 0.44
C GLN A 24 -2.92 -7.85 -0.53
N LEU A 25 -2.05 -6.97 -0.04
CA LEU A 25 -1.25 -6.08 -0.88
C LEU A 25 -0.34 -6.87 -1.83
N GLU A 26 0.26 -7.96 -1.33
CA GLU A 26 1.09 -8.85 -2.14
C GLU A 26 0.27 -9.50 -3.27
N GLY A 27 -0.96 -9.93 -2.98
CA GLY A 27 -1.89 -10.47 -3.98
C GLY A 27 -2.22 -9.49 -5.10
N GLU A 28 -2.42 -8.21 -4.77
CA GLU A 28 -2.64 -7.15 -5.76
C GLU A 28 -1.44 -6.99 -6.70
N LEU A 29 -0.21 -6.97 -6.16
CA LEU A 29 1.00 -6.90 -6.98
C LEU A 29 1.25 -8.16 -7.80
N MET A 30 0.97 -9.35 -7.26
CA MET A 30 1.08 -10.60 -8.02
C MET A 30 0.13 -10.61 -9.23
N ARG A 31 -1.08 -10.05 -9.09
CA ARG A 31 -2.02 -9.88 -10.19
C ARG A 31 -1.46 -8.95 -11.27
N LEU A 32 -0.91 -7.80 -10.86
CA LEU A 32 -0.28 -6.84 -11.79
C LEU A 32 0.90 -7.45 -12.55
N ARG A 33 1.79 -8.14 -11.83
CA ARG A 33 2.92 -8.85 -12.44
C ARG A 33 2.46 -9.89 -13.46
N ALA A 34 1.37 -10.61 -13.16
CA ALA A 34 0.79 -11.56 -14.09
C ALA A 34 0.26 -10.89 -15.36
N TRP A 35 -0.38 -9.72 -15.25
CA TRP A 35 -0.83 -8.93 -16.41
C TRP A 35 0.35 -8.49 -17.28
N GLN A 36 1.40 -7.91 -16.68
CA GLN A 36 2.61 -7.52 -17.39
C GLN A 36 3.24 -8.70 -18.14
N ARG A 37 3.36 -9.87 -17.48
CA ARG A 37 3.90 -11.09 -18.11
C ARG A 37 3.09 -11.56 -19.31
N LEU A 38 1.77 -11.36 -19.27
CA LEU A 38 0.86 -11.75 -20.35
C LEU A 38 0.70 -10.66 -21.43
N GLY A 39 1.37 -9.51 -21.28
CA GLY A 39 1.18 -8.37 -22.17
C GLY A 39 -0.21 -7.73 -22.06
N ILE A 40 -0.93 -7.99 -20.97
CA ILE A 40 -2.25 -7.39 -20.73
C ILE A 40 -2.00 -5.96 -20.26
N THR A 41 -2.44 -5.01 -21.08
CA THR A 41 -2.41 -3.59 -20.76
C THR A 41 -3.87 -3.14 -20.73
N PRO A 42 -4.53 -3.12 -19.57
CA PRO A 42 -5.90 -2.64 -19.50
C PRO A 42 -5.93 -1.20 -19.97
N GLU A 43 -6.76 -0.93 -20.97
CA GLU A 43 -6.97 0.43 -21.45
C GLU A 43 -7.68 1.24 -20.35
N PRO A 44 -7.28 2.49 -20.13
CA PRO A 44 -8.03 3.37 -19.24
C PRO A 44 -9.43 3.63 -19.80
N ASP A 45 -10.38 3.99 -18.94
CA ASP A 45 -11.77 4.24 -19.37
C ASP A 45 -11.88 5.48 -20.28
N ASP A 46 -10.91 6.42 -20.17
CA ASP A 46 -10.73 7.59 -21.05
C ASP A 46 -9.22 7.92 -21.23
N GLU A 47 -8.85 8.63 -22.30
CA GLU A 47 -7.47 9.06 -22.60
C GLU A 47 -6.88 9.98 -21.52
N THR A 48 -7.73 10.59 -20.69
CA THR A 48 -7.33 11.46 -19.58
C THR A 48 -7.08 10.71 -18.28
N GLU A 49 -7.48 9.44 -18.19
CA GLU A 49 -7.35 8.63 -16.99
C GLU A 49 -6.03 7.85 -16.97
N PRO A 50 -5.41 7.69 -15.78
CA PRO A 50 -4.24 6.84 -15.63
C PRO A 50 -4.59 5.38 -15.95
N SER A 51 -3.61 4.63 -16.47
CA SER A 51 -3.79 3.21 -16.74
C SER A 51 -4.14 2.45 -15.46
N LEU A 52 -4.93 1.37 -15.59
CA LEU A 52 -5.30 0.55 -14.43
C LEU A 52 -4.07 -0.02 -13.69
N VAL A 53 -2.98 -0.28 -14.41
CA VAL A 53 -1.70 -0.71 -13.81
C VAL A 53 -1.11 0.38 -12.94
N TYR A 54 -1.13 1.64 -13.42
CA TYR A 54 -0.68 2.78 -12.61
C TYR A 54 -1.53 2.91 -11.36
N VAL A 55 -2.86 2.92 -11.50
CA VAL A 55 -3.80 3.11 -10.37
C VAL A 55 -3.60 2.03 -9.31
N GLN A 56 -3.59 0.75 -9.72
CA GLN A 56 -3.46 -0.34 -8.76
C GLN A 56 -2.09 -0.38 -8.08
N LEU A 57 -1.02 -0.09 -8.81
CA LEU A 57 0.32 -0.01 -8.22
C LEU A 57 0.40 1.16 -7.23
N TRP A 58 -0.14 2.32 -7.61
CA TRP A 58 -0.20 3.51 -6.79
C TRP A 58 -1.00 3.27 -5.51
N ASP A 59 -2.23 2.75 -5.62
CA ASP A 59 -3.11 2.48 -4.49
C ASP A 59 -2.51 1.46 -3.51
N THR A 60 -1.81 0.45 -4.04
CA THR A 60 -1.12 -0.55 -3.22
C THR A 60 0.08 0.05 -2.50
N GLY A 61 0.85 0.90 -3.18
CA GLY A 61 2.00 1.59 -2.59
C GLY A 61 1.57 2.62 -1.55
N GLU A 62 0.51 3.38 -1.81
CA GLU A 62 -0.08 4.30 -0.85
C GLU A 62 -0.53 3.55 0.42
N ALA A 63 -1.26 2.45 0.26
CA ALA A 63 -1.70 1.64 1.40
C ALA A 63 -0.53 1.07 2.21
N LEU A 64 0.54 0.63 1.54
CA LEU A 64 1.77 0.24 2.23
C LEU A 64 2.42 1.42 2.97
N GLY A 65 2.40 2.62 2.39
CA GLY A 65 2.87 3.85 3.04
C GLY A 65 2.15 4.12 4.37
N TRP A 66 0.82 3.99 4.38
CA TRP A 66 0.02 4.11 5.61
C TRP A 66 0.39 3.05 6.66
N LEU A 67 0.47 1.78 6.25
CA LEU A 67 0.88 0.70 7.15
C LEU A 67 2.26 0.95 7.77
N LEU A 68 3.23 1.41 6.96
CA LEU A 68 4.58 1.73 7.43
C LEU A 68 4.58 2.92 8.40
N TYR A 69 3.75 3.93 8.15
CA TYR A 69 3.58 5.05 9.09
C TYR A 69 3.05 4.55 10.43
N ASP A 70 2.00 3.71 10.44
CA ASP A 70 1.46 3.15 11.68
C ASP A 70 2.44 2.26 12.44
N LEU A 71 3.31 1.53 11.72
CA LEU A 71 4.44 0.81 12.32
C LEU A 71 5.47 1.76 12.95
N GLU A 72 5.83 2.83 12.27
CA GLU A 72 6.78 3.84 12.74
C GLU A 72 6.26 4.62 13.96
N GLN A 73 4.95 4.84 14.04
CA GLN A 73 4.30 5.48 15.18
C GLN A 73 3.95 4.51 16.32
N GLU A 74 4.27 3.22 16.18
CA GLU A 74 3.91 2.17 17.14
C GLU A 74 2.40 2.06 17.39
N ASN A 75 1.57 2.48 16.43
CA ASN A 75 0.10 2.38 16.49
C ASN A 75 -0.40 0.94 16.33
N ILE A 76 0.43 0.07 15.74
CA ILE A 76 0.14 -1.34 15.48
C ILE A 76 1.32 -2.21 15.90
N PRO A 77 1.11 -3.52 16.15
CA PRO A 77 2.16 -4.41 16.62
C PRO A 77 3.30 -4.55 15.60
N ALA A 78 4.53 -4.59 16.10
CA ALA A 78 5.69 -4.90 15.26
C ALA A 78 5.51 -6.25 14.54
N PRO A 79 5.88 -6.34 13.25
CA PRO A 79 5.63 -7.52 12.44
C PRO A 79 6.45 -8.71 12.95
N GLY A 80 5.80 -9.87 13.02
CA GLY A 80 6.44 -11.16 13.25
C GLY A 80 7.40 -11.55 12.10
N VAL A 81 8.05 -12.70 12.21
CA VAL A 81 9.00 -13.17 11.16
C VAL A 81 8.30 -13.31 9.80
N GLN A 82 7.11 -13.91 9.80
CA GLN A 82 6.31 -14.14 8.58
C GLN A 82 5.85 -12.82 7.95
N ALA A 83 5.39 -11.87 8.76
CA ALA A 83 4.97 -10.55 8.27
C ALA A 83 6.15 -9.75 7.68
N ARG A 84 7.35 -9.87 8.26
CA ARG A 84 8.57 -9.27 7.68
C ARG A 84 8.91 -9.87 6.33
N GLN A 85 8.85 -11.20 6.20
CA GLN A 85 9.07 -11.86 4.92
C GLN A 85 8.05 -11.42 3.85
N ALA A 86 6.77 -11.32 4.22
CA ALA A 86 5.73 -10.80 3.32
C ALA A 86 6.00 -9.35 2.91
N LEU A 87 6.42 -8.50 3.85
CA LEU A 87 6.81 -7.11 3.58
C LEU A 87 8.01 -7.03 2.62
N ASP A 88 9.05 -7.84 2.83
CA ASP A 88 10.23 -7.87 1.96
C ASP A 88 9.86 -8.30 0.52
N SER A 89 9.03 -9.34 0.39
CA SER A 89 8.50 -9.80 -0.90
C SER A 89 7.67 -8.71 -1.59
N LEU A 90 6.77 -8.06 -0.86
CA LEU A 90 5.95 -6.96 -1.36
C LEU A 90 6.80 -5.80 -1.87
N MET A 91 7.83 -5.41 -1.10
CA MET A 91 8.78 -4.36 -1.47
C MET A 91 9.58 -4.70 -2.73
N ALA A 92 9.97 -5.96 -2.90
CA ALA A 92 10.66 -6.43 -4.09
C ALA A 92 9.74 -6.44 -5.32
N LEU A 93 8.52 -6.95 -5.17
CA LEU A 93 7.52 -7.04 -6.24
C LEU A 93 7.14 -5.66 -6.78
N GLY A 94 6.89 -4.68 -5.91
CA GLY A 94 6.53 -3.33 -6.35
C GLY A 94 7.62 -2.66 -7.17
N ARG A 95 8.89 -2.84 -6.75
CA ARG A 95 10.06 -2.34 -7.50
C ARG A 95 10.24 -3.05 -8.84
N GLU A 96 9.96 -4.36 -8.90
CA GLU A 96 10.00 -5.13 -10.14
C GLU A 96 8.97 -4.62 -11.16
N ILE A 97 7.75 -4.31 -10.71
CA ILE A 97 6.66 -3.83 -11.57
C ILE A 97 6.96 -2.44 -12.11
N ASN A 98 7.25 -1.48 -11.22
CA ASN A 98 7.73 -0.14 -11.58
C ASN A 98 8.33 0.56 -10.34
N HIS A 99 9.65 0.75 -10.32
CA HIS A 99 10.36 1.33 -9.19
C HIS A 99 9.95 2.76 -8.83
N GLU A 100 9.74 3.62 -9.84
CA GLU A 100 9.48 5.05 -9.64
C GLU A 100 8.10 5.25 -9.01
N ILE A 101 7.04 4.70 -9.65
CA ILE A 101 5.67 4.77 -9.14
C ILE A 101 5.58 4.17 -7.74
N TRP A 102 6.23 3.02 -7.52
CA TRP A 102 6.20 2.33 -6.24
C TRP A 102 6.81 3.16 -5.10
N THR A 103 7.97 3.78 -5.35
CA THR A 103 8.65 4.56 -4.31
C THR A 103 7.89 5.86 -3.99
N ASP A 104 7.35 6.50 -5.02
CA ASP A 104 6.60 7.76 -4.87
C ASP A 104 5.26 7.55 -4.16
N SER A 105 4.52 6.50 -4.53
CA SER A 105 3.25 6.14 -3.88
C SER A 105 3.41 5.79 -2.40
N ILE A 106 4.44 5.03 -2.00
CA ILE A 106 4.74 4.77 -0.58
C ILE A 106 5.04 6.07 0.17
N SER A 107 5.87 6.94 -0.42
CA SER A 107 6.25 8.21 0.19
C SER A 107 5.01 9.10 0.38
N THR A 108 4.15 9.16 -0.62
CA THR A 108 2.87 9.86 -0.56
C THR A 108 1.97 9.28 0.51
N GLY A 109 1.81 7.95 0.57
CA GLY A 109 1.00 7.30 1.60
C GLY A 109 1.43 7.64 3.03
N LYS A 110 2.75 7.65 3.30
CA LYS A 110 3.27 8.09 4.61
C LYS A 110 2.94 9.55 4.91
N LEU A 111 3.11 10.44 3.93
CA LEU A 111 2.80 11.86 4.07
C LEU A 111 1.31 12.08 4.35
N THR A 112 0.43 11.39 3.61
CA THR A 112 -1.02 11.46 3.79
C THR A 112 -1.43 10.94 5.16
N ALA A 113 -0.91 9.79 5.60
CA ALA A 113 -1.17 9.25 6.93
C ALA A 113 -0.73 10.21 8.05
N GLY A 114 0.45 10.82 7.89
CA GLY A 114 0.97 11.84 8.82
C GLY A 114 0.10 13.10 8.87
N ALA A 115 -0.37 13.57 7.72
CA ALA A 115 -1.26 14.72 7.64
C ALA A 115 -2.61 14.44 8.30
N ASP A 116 -3.22 13.28 8.02
CA ASP A 116 -4.49 12.83 8.62
C ASP A 116 -4.39 12.76 10.16
N ALA A 117 -3.32 12.12 10.66
CA ALA A 117 -3.04 12.06 12.09
C ALA A 117 -2.76 13.44 12.73
N CYS A 118 -2.26 14.41 11.96
CA CYS A 118 -2.07 15.79 12.43
C CYS A 118 -3.40 16.52 12.55
N PHE A 119 -4.27 16.41 11.53
CA PHE A 119 -5.60 17.02 11.55
C PHE A 119 -6.48 16.44 12.65
N ALA A 120 -6.51 15.11 12.82
CA ALA A 120 -7.28 14.47 13.88
C ALA A 120 -6.87 14.95 15.30
N ARG A 121 -5.58 15.25 15.51
CA ARG A 121 -5.07 15.81 16.77
C ARG A 121 -5.43 17.28 16.98
N HIS A 122 -5.49 18.06 15.90
CA HIS A 122 -5.84 19.48 15.95
C HIS A 122 -7.34 19.70 16.19
N ASP A 123 -8.21 18.86 15.62
CA ASP A 123 -9.67 18.93 15.83
C ASP A 123 -10.11 18.45 17.24
N MET A 124 -9.22 17.76 17.97
CA MET A 124 -9.44 17.31 19.35
C MET A 124 -9.00 18.33 20.43
N MET A 125 -8.40 19.47 20.05
CA MET A 125 -8.01 20.56 20.96
C MET A 125 -9.04 21.69 20.96
#